data_AF-A0A7W9GCK7-F1
#
_entry.id   AF-A0A7W9GCK7-F1
#
_cell.length_a   1.000
_cell.length_b   1.000
_cell.length_c   1.000
_cell.angle_alpha   90.00
_cell.angle_beta   90.00
_cell.angle_gamma   90.00
#
_symmetry.space_group_name_H-M   'P 1'
#
loop_
_entity.id
_entity.type
_entity.pdbx_description
1 polymer ?
#
loop_
_entity_poly.entity_id
_entity_poly.type
_entity_poly.pdbx_seq_one_letter_code
_entity_poly.pdbx_strand_id
1 'polypeptide(L)'
;MFIAKAVAATLLAGSFGALAAAPGDDAAYDKQRQMEDKRVACMTEQGFTYVAALAPQRQWQPGERERLAGDLKALRTYRAKYGFGVWSPNVYPKDEVVNPTSPDNPNNKTLMSLPAAELKKWRATDESCFSQAVKEALGKTVTSQEDYYDQLEAAVNKSLSVLDQDKELVRLGKQFATCLGVGETRPTALDGLSHTKIVRQASEVARKAWKGELPKAPKGKTVIFRPNLKPEEARPYLAKEIKAALKDLECGKAFYPAYAPKAVEITSRVYQEFGREGAAQAIPSRIYRKVI
;
A
#
# COMPACT_ATOMS: atom_id res chain seq x y z
N MET A 1 24.83 -41.76 48.64
CA MET A 1 24.51 -40.34 48.81
C MET A 1 25.04 -39.58 47.58
N PHE A 2 24.22 -39.44 46.54
CA PHE A 2 24.52 -38.63 45.35
C PHE A 2 23.22 -37.92 44.96
N ILE A 3 23.19 -36.59 45.10
CA ILE A 3 22.05 -35.76 44.71
C ILE A 3 22.39 -35.15 43.36
N ALA A 4 21.79 -35.67 42.30
CA ALA A 4 21.81 -35.03 40.99
C ALA A 4 20.75 -33.91 40.97
N LYS A 5 21.19 -32.65 40.95
CA LYS A 5 20.31 -31.51 40.67
C LYS A 5 20.17 -31.36 39.16
N ALA A 6 19.00 -31.68 38.63
CA ALA A 6 18.61 -31.31 37.28
C ALA A 6 18.27 -29.82 37.24
N VAL A 7 19.07 -29.03 36.51
CA VAL A 7 18.76 -27.64 36.16
C VAL A 7 17.85 -27.68 34.93
N ALA A 8 16.57 -27.40 35.11
CA ALA A 8 15.64 -27.21 34.02
C ALA A 8 15.94 -25.89 33.31
N ALA A 9 16.58 -25.96 32.15
CA ALA A 9 16.72 -24.81 31.25
C ALA A 9 15.37 -24.55 30.59
N THR A 10 14.66 -23.51 31.05
CA THR A 10 13.47 -23.00 30.39
C THR A 10 13.90 -22.29 29.11
N LEU A 11 13.82 -22.98 27.98
CA LEU A 11 13.95 -22.37 26.66
C LEU A 11 12.75 -21.43 26.46
N LEU A 12 12.97 -20.13 26.69
CA LEU A 12 12.14 -19.07 26.14
C LEU A 12 12.32 -19.08 24.62
N ALA A 13 11.58 -19.96 23.96
CA ALA A 13 11.35 -19.85 22.53
C ALA A 13 10.60 -18.53 22.29
N GLY A 14 11.35 -17.50 21.89
CA GLY A 14 10.80 -16.26 21.38
C GLY A 14 9.90 -16.59 20.21
N SER A 15 8.59 -16.63 20.50
CA SER A 15 7.57 -16.80 19.50
C SER A 15 7.55 -15.50 18.72
N PHE A 16 8.29 -15.44 17.62
CA PHE A 16 8.04 -14.46 16.57
C PHE A 16 6.65 -14.77 16.05
N GLY A 17 5.65 -14.13 16.67
CA GLY A 17 4.25 -14.27 16.31
C GLY A 17 4.11 -13.95 14.84
N ALA A 18 3.87 -14.97 14.03
CA ALA A 18 3.32 -14.78 12.71
C ALA A 18 2.14 -13.83 12.86
N LEU A 19 2.14 -12.73 12.11
CA LEU A 19 0.96 -11.88 12.00
C LEU A 19 -0.17 -12.80 11.50
N ALA A 20 -1.07 -13.22 12.40
CA ALA A 20 -2.39 -13.69 12.01
C ALA A 20 -3.07 -12.57 11.21
N ALA A 21 -4.15 -12.87 10.48
CA ALA A 21 -4.96 -11.79 9.88
C ALA A 21 -5.19 -10.70 10.93
N ALA A 22 -5.03 -9.43 10.55
CA ALA A 22 -5.15 -8.37 11.54
C ALA A 22 -6.57 -8.49 12.14
N PRO A 23 -6.71 -8.51 13.47
CA PRO A 23 -8.02 -8.56 14.09
C PRO A 23 -8.92 -7.48 13.46
N GLY A 24 -10.07 -7.89 12.90
CA GLY A 24 -11.02 -6.98 12.25
C GLY A 24 -10.99 -6.91 10.72
N ASP A 25 -10.12 -7.68 10.03
CA ASP A 25 -10.16 -7.73 8.55
C ASP A 25 -11.50 -8.27 8.02
N ASP A 26 -12.09 -9.30 8.65
CA ASP A 26 -13.41 -9.82 8.28
C ASP A 26 -14.51 -8.76 8.44
N ALA A 27 -14.51 -8.03 9.56
CA ALA A 27 -15.47 -6.96 9.80
C ALA A 27 -15.32 -5.80 8.81
N ALA A 28 -14.09 -5.50 8.38
CA ALA A 28 -13.85 -4.50 7.35
C ALA A 28 -14.32 -4.97 5.96
N TYR A 29 -14.15 -6.25 5.66
CA TYR A 29 -14.67 -6.88 4.45
C TYR A 29 -16.20 -6.86 4.41
N ASP A 30 -16.86 -7.15 5.53
CA ASP A 30 -18.32 -7.07 5.66
C ASP A 30 -18.83 -5.63 5.47
N LYS A 31 -18.13 -4.62 6.00
CA LYS A 31 -18.44 -3.21 5.73
C LYS A 31 -18.29 -2.85 4.25
N GLN A 32 -17.25 -3.36 3.58
CA GLN A 32 -17.08 -3.17 2.14
C GLN A 32 -18.26 -3.77 1.37
N ARG A 33 -18.69 -4.98 1.76
CA ARG A 33 -19.86 -5.65 1.18
C ARG A 33 -21.14 -4.83 1.35
N GLN A 34 -21.40 -4.35 2.57
CA GLN A 34 -22.57 -3.50 2.84
C GLN A 34 -22.55 -2.23 2.00
N MET A 35 -21.40 -1.57 1.85
CA MET A 35 -21.26 -0.39 1.00
C MET A 35 -21.58 -0.71 -0.48
N GLU A 36 -21.04 -1.80 -1.02
CA GLU A 36 -21.33 -2.21 -2.40
C GLU A 36 -22.79 -2.61 -2.60
N ASP A 37 -23.42 -3.30 -1.65
CA ASP A 37 -24.84 -3.65 -1.70
C ASP A 37 -25.73 -2.40 -1.73
N LYS A 38 -25.41 -1.38 -0.93
CA LYS A 38 -26.11 -0.08 -0.97
C LYS A 38 -25.92 0.63 -2.29
N ARG A 39 -24.70 0.61 -2.84
CA ARG A 39 -24.39 1.23 -4.14
C ARG A 39 -25.13 0.53 -5.28
N VAL A 40 -25.19 -0.80 -5.29
CA VAL A 40 -25.99 -1.59 -6.25
C VAL A 40 -27.47 -1.18 -6.19
N ALA A 41 -28.04 -1.13 -4.98
CA ALA A 41 -29.45 -0.77 -4.79
C ALA A 41 -29.74 0.65 -5.31
N CYS A 42 -28.91 1.63 -4.93
CA CYS A 42 -29.06 3.02 -5.39
C CYS A 42 -28.93 3.14 -6.92
N MET A 43 -27.92 2.51 -7.52
CA MET A 43 -27.75 2.57 -8.99
C MET A 43 -28.94 1.94 -9.72
N THR A 44 -29.47 0.83 -9.18
CA THR A 44 -30.65 0.16 -9.74
C THR A 44 -31.89 1.05 -9.66
N GLU A 45 -32.13 1.72 -8.53
CA GLU A 45 -33.23 2.68 -8.36
C GLU A 45 -33.13 3.85 -9.36
N GLN A 46 -31.91 4.28 -9.68
CA GLN A 46 -31.63 5.32 -10.66
C GLN A 46 -31.68 4.83 -12.13
N GLY A 47 -32.05 3.57 -12.35
CA GLY A 47 -32.21 2.99 -13.68
C GLY A 47 -30.90 2.57 -14.36
N PHE A 48 -29.81 2.42 -13.60
CA PHE A 48 -28.51 1.97 -14.11
C PHE A 48 -28.16 0.57 -13.62
N THR A 49 -27.60 -0.24 -14.52
CA THR A 49 -26.97 -1.51 -14.13
C THR A 49 -25.65 -1.24 -13.42
N TYR A 50 -25.50 -1.81 -12.23
CA TYR A 50 -24.25 -1.81 -11.46
C TYR A 50 -24.03 -3.18 -10.84
N VAL A 51 -22.81 -3.71 -10.95
CA VAL A 51 -22.37 -4.95 -10.32
C VAL A 51 -21.42 -4.61 -9.18
N ALA A 52 -21.66 -5.15 -7.99
CA ALA A 52 -20.81 -4.96 -6.82
C ALA A 52 -19.33 -5.21 -7.16
N ALA A 53 -18.48 -4.22 -6.91
CA ALA A 53 -17.06 -4.26 -7.19
C ALA A 53 -16.27 -4.59 -5.92
N LEU A 54 -16.54 -5.76 -5.33
CA LEU A 54 -15.81 -6.22 -4.15
C LEU A 54 -14.37 -6.53 -4.51
N ALA A 55 -13.45 -5.99 -3.72
CA ALA A 55 -12.07 -6.46 -3.77
C ALA A 55 -12.07 -7.94 -3.35
N PRO A 56 -11.31 -8.82 -4.04
CA PRO A 56 -11.12 -10.17 -3.54
C PRO A 56 -10.41 -10.09 -2.19
N GLN A 57 -10.74 -11.01 -1.28
CA GLN A 57 -9.98 -11.13 -0.03
C GLN A 57 -8.51 -11.35 -0.36
N ARG A 58 -7.62 -10.61 0.31
CA ARG A 58 -6.20 -10.65 -0.05
C ARG A 58 -5.63 -12.05 0.17
N GLN A 59 -5.08 -12.60 -0.91
CA GLN A 59 -4.17 -13.72 -0.82
C GLN A 59 -2.75 -13.22 -0.56
N TRP A 60 -2.18 -13.68 0.54
CA TRP A 60 -0.85 -13.29 0.98
C TRP A 60 0.21 -13.95 0.12
N GLN A 61 1.13 -13.14 -0.42
CA GLN A 61 2.28 -13.67 -1.13
C GLN A 61 3.27 -14.30 -0.12
N PRO A 62 4.04 -15.33 -0.52
CA PRO A 62 5.05 -15.91 0.34
C PRO A 62 6.01 -14.85 0.91
N GLY A 63 6.20 -14.84 2.23
CA GLY A 63 7.08 -13.88 2.91
C GLY A 63 6.52 -12.46 3.04
N GLU A 64 5.31 -12.17 2.59
CA GLU A 64 4.74 -10.83 2.63
C GLU A 64 4.38 -10.36 4.05
N ARG A 65 3.80 -11.24 4.85
CA ARG A 65 3.44 -10.92 6.24
C ARG A 65 4.68 -10.67 7.09
N GLU A 66 5.72 -11.46 6.87
CA GLU A 66 7.02 -11.30 7.51
C GLU A 66 7.65 -9.96 7.14
N ARG A 67 7.59 -9.55 5.85
CA ARG A 67 8.05 -8.22 5.42
C ARG A 67 7.27 -7.09 6.08
N LEU A 68 5.95 -7.22 6.17
CA LEU A 68 5.07 -6.28 6.89
C LEU A 68 5.43 -6.17 8.38
N ALA A 69 5.80 -7.29 9.01
CA ALA A 69 6.27 -7.32 10.38
C ALA A 69 7.68 -6.75 10.57
N GLY A 70 8.37 -6.33 9.50
CA GLY A 70 9.75 -5.85 9.58
C GLY A 70 10.78 -6.97 9.71
N ASP A 71 10.44 -8.22 9.36
CA ASP A 71 11.38 -9.34 9.38
C ASP A 71 12.54 -9.09 8.40
N LEU A 72 13.74 -8.99 8.95
CA LEU A 72 14.93 -8.61 8.17
C LEU A 72 15.30 -9.66 7.12
N LYS A 73 15.05 -10.95 7.39
CA LYS A 73 15.37 -12.02 6.46
C LYS A 73 14.44 -11.97 5.25
N ALA A 74 13.14 -11.85 5.47
CA ALA A 74 12.13 -11.71 4.43
C ALA A 74 12.34 -10.42 3.63
N LEU A 75 12.61 -9.29 4.29
CA LEU A 75 12.96 -8.03 3.63
C LEU A 75 14.21 -8.17 2.77
N ARG A 76 15.27 -8.79 3.28
CA ARG A 76 16.53 -9.01 2.53
C ARG A 76 16.29 -9.88 1.31
N THR A 77 15.58 -11.00 1.46
CA THR A 77 15.24 -11.91 0.35
C THR A 77 14.48 -11.19 -0.75
N TYR A 78 13.46 -10.41 -0.40
CA TYR A 78 12.69 -9.64 -1.38
C TYR A 78 13.54 -8.56 -2.05
N ARG A 79 14.24 -7.73 -1.25
CA ARG A 79 15.03 -6.60 -1.77
C ARG A 79 16.22 -7.05 -2.62
N ALA A 80 16.77 -8.24 -2.37
CA ALA A 80 17.84 -8.81 -3.18
C ALA A 80 17.39 -9.18 -4.61
N LYS A 81 16.12 -9.53 -4.82
CA LYS A 81 15.57 -9.86 -6.14
C LYS A 81 14.85 -8.68 -6.80
N TYR A 82 14.05 -7.94 -6.03
CA TYR A 82 13.10 -6.96 -6.56
C TYR A 82 13.44 -5.51 -6.20
N GLY A 83 14.48 -5.26 -5.40
CA GLY A 83 14.77 -3.92 -4.89
C GLY A 83 13.62 -3.40 -4.02
N PHE A 84 13.14 -2.19 -4.29
CA PHE A 84 11.93 -1.66 -3.65
C PHE A 84 10.64 -2.00 -4.45
N GLY A 85 10.75 -2.65 -5.61
CA GLY A 85 9.61 -3.03 -6.45
C GLY A 85 9.29 -2.06 -7.60
N VAL A 86 10.11 -1.05 -7.85
CA VAL A 86 9.81 0.00 -8.85
C VAL A 86 10.13 -0.47 -10.26
N TRP A 87 11.32 -1.05 -10.47
CA TRP A 87 11.77 -1.52 -11.79
C TRP A 87 11.53 -3.02 -12.02
N SER A 88 11.27 -3.77 -10.95
CA SER A 88 11.04 -5.22 -11.04
C SER A 88 9.85 -5.62 -11.90
N PRO A 89 8.73 -4.86 -12.00
CA PRO A 89 7.64 -5.22 -12.90
C PRO A 89 8.07 -5.28 -14.38
N ASN A 90 8.97 -4.38 -14.81
CA ASN A 90 9.51 -4.38 -16.17
C ASN A 90 10.47 -5.56 -16.43
N VAL A 91 11.26 -5.95 -15.43
CA VAL A 91 12.24 -7.05 -15.56
C VAL A 91 11.57 -8.42 -15.45
N TYR A 92 10.53 -8.54 -14.61
CA TYR A 92 9.82 -9.78 -14.32
C TYR A 92 8.31 -9.67 -14.61
N PRO A 93 7.90 -9.41 -15.86
CA PRO A 93 6.50 -9.10 -16.19
C PRO A 93 5.49 -10.23 -15.90
N LYS A 94 5.97 -11.47 -15.72
CA LYS A 94 5.15 -12.65 -15.41
C LYS A 94 5.24 -13.09 -13.95
N ASP A 95 5.99 -12.37 -13.11
CA ASP A 95 6.18 -12.72 -11.70
C ASP A 95 5.09 -12.04 -10.86
N GLU A 96 4.17 -12.84 -10.34
CA GLU A 96 2.99 -12.39 -9.59
C GLU A 96 3.33 -11.63 -8.31
N VAL A 97 4.55 -11.78 -7.76
CA VAL A 97 4.99 -11.04 -6.58
C VAL A 97 5.06 -9.52 -6.85
N VAL A 98 5.44 -9.15 -8.07
CA VAL A 98 5.61 -7.74 -8.49
C VAL A 98 4.61 -7.30 -9.56
N ASN A 99 3.89 -8.25 -10.16
CA ASN A 99 2.78 -8.06 -11.07
C ASN A 99 1.55 -8.86 -10.62
N PRO A 100 1.00 -8.60 -9.41
CA PRO A 100 -0.18 -9.31 -8.97
C PRO A 100 -1.35 -9.02 -9.92
N THR A 101 -2.07 -10.05 -10.33
CA THR A 101 -3.29 -9.88 -11.12
C THR A 101 -4.33 -9.16 -10.27
N SER A 102 -4.77 -7.99 -10.72
CA SER A 102 -5.99 -7.38 -10.19
C SER A 102 -7.16 -7.93 -11.00
N PRO A 103 -8.27 -8.34 -10.37
CA PRO A 103 -9.49 -8.58 -11.12
C PRO A 103 -9.92 -7.30 -11.80
N ASP A 104 -10.47 -7.44 -13.00
CA ASP A 104 -11.09 -6.33 -13.72
C ASP A 104 -12.29 -5.82 -12.93
N ASN A 105 -12.54 -4.51 -12.98
CA ASN A 105 -13.79 -3.95 -12.46
C ASN A 105 -14.95 -4.56 -13.27
N PRO A 106 -15.92 -5.25 -12.63
CA PRO A 106 -16.99 -5.94 -13.35
C PRO A 106 -17.88 -4.99 -14.17
N ASN A 107 -17.86 -3.69 -13.85
CA ASN A 107 -18.61 -2.67 -14.58
C ASN A 107 -17.88 -2.15 -15.83
N ASN A 108 -16.59 -2.44 -16.03
CA ASN A 108 -15.81 -1.88 -17.14
C ASN A 108 -16.45 -2.15 -18.51
N LYS A 109 -16.92 -3.37 -18.75
CA LYS A 109 -17.57 -3.74 -20.02
C LYS A 109 -18.82 -2.89 -20.28
N THR A 110 -19.65 -2.68 -19.26
CA THR A 110 -20.83 -1.82 -19.33
C THR A 110 -20.41 -0.38 -19.64
N LEU A 111 -19.47 0.18 -18.86
CA LEU A 111 -19.01 1.56 -19.02
C LEU A 111 -18.44 1.85 -20.42
N MET A 112 -17.67 0.92 -20.98
CA MET A 112 -17.08 1.07 -22.31
C MET A 112 -18.11 1.00 -23.46
N SER A 113 -19.31 0.47 -23.20
CA SER A 113 -20.39 0.41 -24.18
C SER A 113 -21.32 1.62 -24.18
N LEU A 114 -21.26 2.47 -23.15
CA LEU A 114 -22.15 3.63 -23.02
C LEU A 114 -21.74 4.79 -23.94
N PRO A 115 -22.70 5.46 -24.60
CA PRO A 115 -22.44 6.75 -25.25
C PRO A 115 -21.91 7.79 -24.25
N ALA A 116 -21.14 8.76 -24.71
CA ALA A 116 -20.47 9.74 -23.82
C ALA A 116 -21.43 10.49 -22.87
N ALA A 117 -22.62 10.85 -23.34
CA ALA A 117 -23.63 11.52 -22.52
C ALA A 117 -24.17 10.60 -21.41
N GLU A 118 -24.48 9.35 -21.74
CA GLU A 118 -24.94 8.33 -20.78
C GLU A 118 -23.84 7.97 -19.78
N LEU A 119 -22.59 7.82 -20.24
CA LEU A 119 -21.45 7.57 -19.37
C LEU A 119 -21.25 8.71 -18.35
N LYS A 120 -21.44 9.97 -18.77
CA LYS A 120 -21.38 11.11 -17.86
C LYS A 120 -22.49 11.05 -16.80
N LYS A 121 -23.72 10.72 -17.19
CA LYS A 121 -24.85 10.58 -16.28
C LYS A 121 -24.65 9.41 -15.31
N TRP A 122 -24.21 8.26 -15.82
CA TRP A 122 -23.87 7.08 -15.02
C TRP A 122 -22.82 7.44 -13.96
N ARG A 123 -21.72 8.09 -14.33
CA ARG A 123 -20.64 8.47 -13.39
C ARG A 123 -21.11 9.43 -12.30
N ALA A 124 -21.89 10.44 -12.67
CA ALA A 124 -22.44 11.38 -11.69
C ALA A 124 -23.37 10.68 -10.69
N THR A 125 -24.19 9.74 -11.18
CA THR A 125 -25.08 8.93 -10.34
C THR A 125 -24.29 8.01 -9.42
N ASP A 126 -23.28 7.34 -9.97
CA ASP A 126 -22.38 6.44 -9.24
C ASP A 126 -21.64 7.15 -8.11
N GLU A 127 -21.13 8.37 -8.33
CA GLU A 127 -20.51 9.19 -7.28
C GLU A 127 -21.48 9.54 -6.14
N SER A 128 -22.73 9.87 -6.48
CA SER A 128 -23.77 10.14 -5.49
C SER A 128 -24.14 8.88 -4.71
N CYS A 129 -24.36 7.77 -5.40
CA CYS A 129 -24.69 6.48 -4.80
C CYS A 129 -23.56 5.95 -3.92
N PHE A 130 -22.31 6.12 -4.34
CA PHE A 130 -21.13 5.79 -3.53
C PHE A 130 -21.10 6.62 -2.25
N SER A 131 -21.31 7.94 -2.35
CA SER A 131 -21.29 8.84 -1.19
C SER A 131 -22.38 8.49 -0.17
N GLN A 132 -23.58 8.15 -0.66
CA GLN A 132 -24.67 7.64 0.18
C GLN A 132 -24.30 6.32 0.85
N ALA A 133 -23.77 5.36 0.09
CA ALA A 133 -23.35 4.07 0.61
C ALA A 133 -22.27 4.19 1.70
N VAL A 134 -21.29 5.07 1.53
CA VAL A 134 -20.27 5.38 2.54
C VAL A 134 -20.90 5.95 3.80
N LYS A 135 -21.88 6.86 3.68
CA LYS A 135 -22.58 7.44 4.82
C LYS A 135 -23.37 6.38 5.59
N GLU A 136 -24.11 5.53 4.90
CA GLU A 136 -24.95 4.49 5.53
C GLU A 136 -24.12 3.37 6.14
N ALA A 137 -23.10 2.86 5.45
CA ALA A 137 -22.32 1.71 5.90
C ALA A 137 -21.21 2.10 6.91
N LEU A 138 -20.63 3.29 6.77
CA LEU A 138 -19.45 3.70 7.55
C LEU A 138 -19.69 4.91 8.45
N GLY A 139 -20.85 5.59 8.34
CA GLY A 139 -21.12 6.83 9.08
C GLY A 139 -20.22 8.00 8.67
N LYS A 140 -19.57 7.93 7.50
CA LYS A 140 -18.64 8.95 7.01
C LYS A 140 -19.31 9.82 5.95
N THR A 141 -19.01 11.11 5.93
CA THR A 141 -19.51 12.02 4.89
C THR A 141 -18.41 12.27 3.87
N VAL A 142 -18.68 11.90 2.63
CA VAL A 142 -17.80 12.12 1.48
C VAL A 142 -18.62 12.72 0.34
N THR A 143 -17.95 13.45 -0.55
CA THR A 143 -18.54 14.12 -1.71
C THR A 143 -18.27 13.40 -3.02
N SER A 144 -17.29 12.51 -3.03
CA SER A 144 -16.90 11.67 -4.16
C SER A 144 -16.05 10.49 -3.69
N GLN A 145 -15.78 9.55 -4.59
CA GLN A 145 -14.76 8.50 -4.41
C GLN A 145 -13.38 9.10 -4.14
N GLU A 146 -13.03 10.19 -4.83
CA GLU A 146 -11.76 10.89 -4.64
C GLU A 146 -11.66 11.48 -3.22
N ASP A 147 -12.70 12.16 -2.75
CA ASP A 147 -12.77 12.70 -1.38
C ASP A 147 -12.67 11.59 -0.33
N TYR A 148 -13.35 10.45 -0.53
CA TYR A 148 -13.20 9.27 0.35
C TYR A 148 -11.72 8.82 0.45
N TYR A 149 -11.00 8.75 -0.67
CA TYR A 149 -9.60 8.35 -0.66
C TYR A 149 -8.68 9.43 -0.06
N ASP A 150 -8.95 10.71 -0.32
CA ASP A 150 -8.20 11.83 0.26
C ASP A 150 -8.40 11.88 1.79
N GLN A 151 -9.62 11.64 2.30
CA GLN A 151 -9.91 11.51 3.74
C GLN A 151 -9.22 10.29 4.36
N LEU A 152 -9.22 9.14 3.67
CA LEU A 152 -8.50 7.95 4.12
C LEU A 152 -6.98 8.22 4.19
N GLU A 153 -6.38 8.82 3.17
CA GLU A 153 -4.96 9.19 3.15
C GLU A 153 -4.64 10.15 4.30
N ALA A 154 -5.47 11.17 4.52
CA ALA A 154 -5.32 12.11 5.63
C ALA A 154 -5.41 11.43 7.00
N ALA A 155 -6.39 10.53 7.19
CA ALA A 155 -6.55 9.77 8.44
C ALA A 155 -5.35 8.86 8.72
N VAL A 156 -4.84 8.19 7.68
CA VAL A 156 -3.64 7.35 7.76
C VAL A 156 -2.40 8.17 8.12
N ASN A 157 -2.18 9.31 7.45
CA ASN A 157 -1.04 10.19 7.70
C ASN A 157 -1.09 10.78 9.12
N LYS A 158 -2.27 11.26 9.54
CA LYS A 158 -2.50 11.77 10.90
C LYS A 158 -2.20 10.69 11.93
N SER A 159 -2.71 9.48 11.73
CA SER A 159 -2.55 8.39 12.70
C SER A 159 -1.10 7.90 12.79
N LEU A 160 -0.38 7.83 11.67
CA LEU A 160 1.05 7.49 11.70
C LEU A 160 1.93 8.54 12.37
N SER A 161 1.55 9.82 12.33
CA SER A 161 2.38 10.92 12.88
C SER A 161 2.72 10.74 14.36
N VAL A 162 1.96 9.94 15.11
CA VAL A 162 2.27 9.58 16.51
C VAL A 162 3.60 8.83 16.64
N LEU A 163 3.98 8.07 15.61
CA LEU A 163 5.26 7.35 15.55
C LEU A 163 6.45 8.31 15.49
N ASP A 164 6.25 9.55 15.02
CA ASP A 164 7.30 10.57 15.01
C ASP A 164 7.62 11.13 16.40
N GLN A 165 6.79 10.82 17.40
CA GLN A 165 6.98 11.23 18.79
C GLN A 165 7.45 10.07 19.68
N ASP A 166 7.45 8.84 19.18
CA ASP A 166 7.98 7.68 19.89
C ASP A 166 9.49 7.84 20.09
N LYS A 167 9.91 7.98 21.35
CA LYS A 167 11.31 8.28 21.73
C LYS A 167 12.30 7.27 21.15
N GLU A 168 11.92 6.00 21.11
CA GLU A 168 12.80 4.95 20.61
C GLU A 168 12.86 4.99 19.07
N LEU A 169 11.72 5.16 18.40
CA LEU A 169 11.71 5.32 16.94
C LEU A 169 12.44 6.56 16.47
N VAL A 170 12.32 7.69 17.18
CA VAL A 170 13.08 8.92 16.87
C VAL A 170 14.58 8.69 17.03
N ARG A 171 15.00 7.98 18.09
CA ARG A 171 16.41 7.64 18.30
C ARG A 171 16.94 6.73 17.19
N LEU A 172 16.21 5.67 16.85
CA LEU A 172 16.54 4.75 15.77
C LEU A 172 16.51 5.45 14.40
N GLY A 173 15.55 6.34 14.17
CA GLY A 173 15.41 7.14 12.97
C GLY A 173 16.62 8.04 12.74
N LYS A 174 17.14 8.69 13.79
CA LYS A 174 18.40 9.45 13.71
C LYS A 174 19.58 8.58 13.27
N GLN A 175 19.73 7.39 13.86
CA GLN A 175 20.80 6.45 13.48
C GLN A 175 20.66 5.99 12.04
N PHE A 176 19.44 5.68 11.62
CA PHE A 176 19.12 5.29 10.26
C PHE A 176 19.45 6.41 9.26
N ALA A 177 19.01 7.63 9.55
CA ALA A 177 19.27 8.83 8.75
C ALA A 177 20.77 9.12 8.61
N THR A 178 21.53 9.04 9.71
CA THR A 178 22.99 9.21 9.69
C THR A 178 23.67 8.17 8.80
N CYS A 179 23.28 6.89 8.89
CA CYS A 179 23.83 5.84 8.02
C CYS A 179 23.50 6.05 6.54
N LEU A 180 22.29 6.54 6.25
CA LEU A 180 21.88 6.89 4.88
C LEU A 180 22.56 8.16 4.37
N GLY A 181 23.04 9.04 5.26
CA GLY A 181 23.57 10.36 4.93
C GLY A 181 22.48 11.36 4.53
N VAL A 182 21.34 11.32 5.22
CA VAL A 182 20.19 12.21 4.97
C VAL A 182 19.85 13.05 6.20
N GLY A 183 19.30 14.25 5.98
CA GLY A 183 18.93 15.18 7.07
C GLY A 183 17.52 14.95 7.65
N GLU A 184 16.64 14.26 6.94
CA GLU A 184 15.33 13.87 7.46
C GLU A 184 15.50 12.79 8.53
N THR A 185 14.84 12.95 9.68
CA THR A 185 14.99 12.05 10.83
C THR A 185 13.66 11.56 11.39
N ARG A 186 12.53 12.09 10.90
CA ARG A 186 11.21 11.66 11.33
C ARG A 186 10.97 10.20 10.90
N PRO A 187 10.62 9.29 11.83
CA PRO A 187 10.31 7.89 11.53
C PRO A 187 9.41 7.69 10.31
N THR A 188 8.28 8.40 10.24
CA THR A 188 7.32 8.24 9.13
C THR A 188 7.86 8.74 7.79
N ALA A 189 8.80 9.70 7.80
CA ALA A 189 9.41 10.24 6.60
C ALA A 189 10.60 9.41 6.11
N LEU A 190 11.30 8.72 7.03
CA LEU A 190 12.34 7.75 6.70
C LEU A 190 11.76 6.48 6.09
N ASP A 191 10.59 6.05 6.57
CA ASP A 191 9.84 4.97 5.94
C ASP A 191 9.45 5.33 4.51
N GLY A 192 10.04 4.61 3.54
CA GLY A 192 9.81 4.86 2.12
C GLY A 192 10.61 6.02 1.49
N LEU A 193 11.54 6.66 2.21
CA LEU A 193 12.38 7.75 1.67
C LEU A 193 13.15 7.30 0.41
N SER A 194 13.88 6.20 0.54
CA SER A 194 14.69 5.65 -0.56
C SER A 194 13.82 5.16 -1.71
N HIS A 195 12.69 4.51 -1.42
CA HIS A 195 11.70 4.11 -2.43
C HIS A 195 11.16 5.32 -3.20
N THR A 196 10.78 6.40 -2.51
CA THR A 196 10.27 7.64 -3.12
C THR A 196 11.30 8.26 -4.07
N LYS A 197 12.59 8.20 -3.73
CA LYS A 197 13.68 8.64 -4.62
C LYS A 197 13.72 7.81 -5.91
N ILE A 198 13.58 6.49 -5.82
CA ILE A 198 13.58 5.60 -6.99
C ILE A 198 12.31 5.82 -7.84
N VAL A 199 11.14 6.00 -7.22
CA VAL A 199 9.89 6.31 -7.94
C VAL A 199 10.02 7.62 -8.73
N ARG A 200 10.61 8.67 -8.14
CA ARG A 200 10.88 9.92 -8.86
C ARG A 200 11.80 9.69 -10.05
N GLN A 201 12.87 8.91 -9.87
CA GLN A 201 13.78 8.56 -10.97
C GLN A 201 13.06 7.81 -12.10
N ALA A 202 12.19 6.84 -11.77
CA ALA A 202 11.40 6.12 -12.77
C ALA A 202 10.44 7.05 -13.52
N SER A 203 9.81 7.99 -12.81
CA SER A 203 8.96 9.02 -13.41
C SER A 203 9.72 9.93 -14.35
N GLU A 204 10.95 10.33 -14.00
CA GLU A 204 11.79 11.15 -14.91
C GLU A 204 12.19 10.39 -16.18
N VAL A 205 12.50 9.09 -16.06
CA VAL A 205 12.76 8.23 -17.24
C VAL A 205 11.51 8.16 -18.13
N ALA A 206 10.34 7.94 -17.54
CA ALA A 206 9.08 7.88 -18.27
C ALA A 206 8.73 9.20 -18.97
N ARG A 207 8.93 10.34 -18.29
CA ARG A 207 8.70 11.67 -18.86
C ARG A 207 9.61 11.95 -20.06
N LYS A 208 10.89 11.55 -19.99
CA LYS A 208 11.83 11.70 -21.11
C LYS A 208 11.45 10.86 -22.33
N ALA A 209 10.83 9.70 -22.10
CA ALA A 209 10.35 8.83 -23.17
C ALA A 209 8.97 9.22 -23.72
N TRP A 210 8.25 10.12 -23.03
CA TRP A 210 6.90 10.53 -23.40
C TRP A 210 6.91 11.35 -24.69
N LYS A 211 6.05 10.98 -25.64
CA LYS A 211 5.84 11.72 -26.88
C LYS A 211 4.51 12.48 -26.78
N GLY A 212 4.57 13.80 -26.68
CA GLY A 212 3.40 14.67 -26.61
C GLY A 212 3.35 15.51 -25.34
N GLU A 213 2.22 16.19 -25.12
CA GLU A 213 1.98 16.95 -23.89
C GLU A 213 1.87 15.99 -22.71
N LEU A 214 2.58 16.29 -21.61
CA LEU A 214 2.42 15.56 -20.37
C LEU A 214 1.08 15.92 -19.74
N PRO A 215 0.34 14.95 -19.18
CA PRO A 215 -0.90 15.25 -18.46
C PRO A 215 -0.63 16.22 -17.32
N LYS A 216 -1.48 17.25 -17.22
CA LYS A 216 -1.42 18.22 -16.13
C LYS A 216 -1.85 17.54 -14.84
N ALA A 217 -1.06 17.71 -13.79
CA ALA A 217 -1.45 17.24 -12.48
C ALA A 217 -2.66 18.04 -11.97
N PRO A 218 -3.65 17.40 -11.34
CA PRO A 218 -4.66 18.11 -10.56
C PRO A 218 -4.00 19.01 -9.51
N LYS A 219 -4.65 20.13 -9.16
CA LYS A 219 -4.08 21.11 -8.21
C LYS A 219 -3.70 20.42 -6.90
N GLY A 220 -2.44 20.59 -6.49
CA GLY A 220 -1.91 20.00 -5.25
C GLY A 220 -1.56 18.50 -5.35
N LYS A 221 -1.68 17.87 -6.52
CA LYS A 221 -1.32 16.46 -6.74
C LYS A 221 -0.04 16.37 -7.60
N THR A 222 0.68 15.26 -7.47
CA THR A 222 1.86 14.96 -8.29
C THR A 222 1.55 13.76 -9.17
N VAL A 223 1.75 13.89 -10.48
CA VAL A 223 1.62 12.76 -11.42
C VAL A 223 2.94 11.99 -11.46
N ILE A 224 2.88 10.72 -11.06
CA ILE A 224 3.97 9.76 -11.16
C ILE A 224 3.79 8.97 -12.44
N PHE A 225 4.79 9.02 -13.31
CA PHE A 225 4.81 8.27 -14.55
C PHE A 225 5.53 6.94 -14.34
N ARG A 226 4.97 5.85 -14.88
CA ARG A 226 5.66 4.56 -14.92
C ARG A 226 6.30 4.35 -16.29
N PRO A 227 7.59 4.02 -16.36
CA PRO A 227 8.26 3.80 -17.63
C PRO A 227 7.85 2.44 -18.20
N ASN A 228 7.54 2.43 -19.51
CA ASN A 228 7.28 1.20 -20.25
C ASN A 228 8.58 0.76 -20.94
N LEU A 229 9.44 0.05 -20.21
CA LEU A 229 10.70 -0.48 -20.71
C LEU A 229 10.62 -1.99 -20.94
N LYS A 230 11.37 -2.48 -21.93
CA LYS A 230 11.63 -3.92 -22.07
C LYS A 230 12.48 -4.44 -20.91
N PRO A 231 12.43 -5.74 -20.58
CA PRO A 231 13.20 -6.31 -19.48
C PRO A 231 14.69 -5.96 -19.53
N GLU A 232 15.31 -6.00 -20.71
CA GLU A 232 16.74 -5.74 -20.92
C GLU A 232 17.11 -4.29 -20.58
N GLU A 233 16.24 -3.34 -20.92
CA GLU A 233 16.42 -1.91 -20.66
C GLU A 233 16.20 -1.55 -19.19
N ALA A 234 15.34 -2.30 -18.49
CA ALA A 234 15.04 -2.09 -17.08
C ALA A 234 16.08 -2.72 -16.12
N ARG A 235 16.80 -3.77 -16.54
CA ARG A 235 17.79 -4.49 -15.70
C ARG A 235 18.84 -3.58 -15.04
N PRO A 236 19.46 -2.60 -15.73
CA PRO A 236 20.43 -1.71 -15.10
C PRO A 236 19.82 -0.82 -14.00
N TYR A 237 18.55 -0.43 -14.15
CA TYR A 237 17.83 0.35 -13.14
C TYR A 237 17.48 -0.50 -11.93
N LEU A 238 16.98 -1.73 -12.16
CA LEU A 238 16.73 -2.69 -11.08
C LEU A 238 18.02 -3.01 -10.31
N ALA A 239 19.15 -3.21 -10.99
CA ALA A 239 20.43 -3.46 -10.32
C ALA A 239 20.85 -2.30 -9.38
N LYS A 240 20.59 -1.04 -9.79
CA LYS A 240 20.81 0.14 -8.93
C LYS A 240 19.83 0.19 -7.77
N GLU A 241 18.56 -0.12 -8.04
CA GLU A 241 17.50 -0.19 -7.03
C GLU A 241 17.79 -1.25 -5.96
N ILE A 242 18.22 -2.46 -6.35
CA ILE A 242 18.61 -3.53 -5.42
C ILE A 242 19.74 -3.07 -4.49
N LYS A 243 20.79 -2.44 -5.05
CA LYS A 243 21.90 -1.89 -4.24
C LYS A 243 21.40 -0.85 -3.23
N ALA A 244 20.52 0.06 -3.67
CA ALA A 244 19.92 1.06 -2.79
C ALA A 244 19.04 0.43 -1.71
N ALA A 245 18.21 -0.55 -2.06
CA ALA A 245 17.31 -1.25 -1.15
C ALA A 245 18.03 -2.07 -0.09
N LEU A 246 19.14 -2.72 -0.45
CA LEU A 246 19.98 -3.45 0.50
C LEU A 246 20.77 -2.52 1.42
N LYS A 247 21.30 -1.40 0.90
CA LYS A 247 21.93 -0.37 1.75
C LYS A 247 20.94 0.21 2.75
N ASP A 248 19.75 0.54 2.27
CA ASP A 248 18.65 1.05 3.08
C ASP A 248 18.23 0.05 4.17
N LEU A 249 18.13 -1.25 3.84
CA LEU A 249 17.84 -2.29 4.83
C LEU A 249 18.95 -2.41 5.88
N GLU A 250 20.22 -2.36 5.46
CA GLU A 250 21.36 -2.46 6.37
C GLU A 250 21.41 -1.27 7.33
N CYS A 251 21.22 -0.05 6.83
CA CYS A 251 21.14 1.15 7.65
C CYS A 251 19.90 1.15 8.56
N GLY A 252 18.78 0.58 8.10
CA GLY A 252 17.51 0.52 8.82
C GLY A 252 17.30 -0.75 9.65
N LYS A 253 18.31 -1.61 9.84
CA LYS A 253 18.14 -2.95 10.43
C LYS A 253 17.56 -2.97 11.84
N ALA A 254 17.81 -1.93 12.64
CA ALA A 254 17.18 -1.79 13.96
C ALA A 254 15.85 -1.01 13.89
N PHE A 255 15.71 -0.13 12.89
CA PHE A 255 14.54 0.70 12.69
C PHE A 255 13.33 -0.12 12.21
N TYR A 256 13.48 -0.93 11.16
CA TYR A 256 12.37 -1.66 10.54
C TYR A 256 11.62 -2.61 11.48
N PRO A 257 12.29 -3.46 12.28
CA PRO A 257 11.60 -4.32 13.22
C PRO A 257 10.85 -3.55 14.32
N ALA A 258 11.32 -2.35 14.68
CA ALA A 258 10.68 -1.51 15.69
C ALA A 258 9.50 -0.70 15.12
N TYR A 259 9.63 -0.21 13.89
CA TYR A 259 8.66 0.67 13.23
C TYR A 259 7.54 -0.11 12.55
N ALA A 260 7.86 -1.14 11.76
CA ALA A 260 6.93 -1.74 10.82
C ALA A 260 5.69 -2.38 11.50
N PRO A 261 5.82 -3.15 12.60
CA PRO A 261 4.64 -3.68 13.31
C PRO A 261 3.69 -2.59 13.79
N LYS A 262 4.23 -1.50 14.35
CA LYS A 262 3.44 -0.36 14.83
C LYS A 262 2.73 0.37 13.68
N ALA A 263 3.43 0.59 12.57
CA ALA A 263 2.87 1.21 11.38
C ALA A 263 1.76 0.35 10.77
N VAL A 264 1.97 -0.96 10.66
CA VAL A 264 0.96 -1.92 10.17
C VAL A 264 -0.28 -1.92 11.06
N GLU A 265 -0.13 -1.95 12.38
CA GLU A 265 -1.26 -1.90 13.31
C GLU A 265 -2.09 -0.61 13.12
N ILE A 266 -1.41 0.55 13.14
CA ILE A 266 -2.07 1.85 12.99
C ILE A 266 -2.79 1.95 11.64
N THR A 267 -2.09 1.63 10.55
CA THR A 267 -2.69 1.70 9.22
C THR A 267 -3.86 0.74 9.09
N SER A 268 -3.74 -0.49 9.61
CA SER A 268 -4.81 -1.49 9.53
C SER A 268 -6.07 -1.02 10.20
N ARG A 269 -5.96 -0.43 11.41
CA ARG A 269 -7.11 0.15 12.11
C ARG A 269 -7.82 1.23 11.29
N VAL A 270 -7.05 2.16 10.70
CA VAL A 270 -7.63 3.23 9.87
C VAL A 270 -8.31 2.64 8.64
N TYR A 271 -7.71 1.69 7.93
CA TYR A 271 -8.35 1.06 6.78
C TYR A 271 -9.66 0.34 7.17
N GLN A 272 -9.68 -0.35 8.32
CA GLN A 272 -10.88 -1.02 8.81
C GLN A 272 -12.02 -0.03 9.15
N GLU A 273 -11.70 1.17 9.65
CA GLU A 273 -12.68 2.26 9.83
C GLU A 273 -13.30 2.73 8.50
N PHE A 274 -12.57 2.59 7.41
CA PHE A 274 -13.01 2.94 6.06
C PHE A 274 -13.58 1.73 5.29
N GLY A 275 -13.83 0.59 5.95
CA GLY A 275 -14.40 -0.60 5.31
C GLY A 275 -13.42 -1.22 4.30
N ARG A 276 -12.14 -1.28 4.64
CA ARG A 276 -11.09 -1.88 3.82
C ARG A 276 -10.21 -2.81 4.66
N GLU A 277 -9.79 -3.92 4.05
CA GLU A 277 -8.79 -4.81 4.66
C GLU A 277 -7.50 -4.05 4.96
N GLY A 278 -7.03 -4.16 6.21
CA GLY A 278 -6.03 -3.26 6.77
C GLY A 278 -4.60 -3.61 6.37
N ALA A 279 -4.23 -4.88 6.57
CA ALA A 279 -2.88 -5.35 6.29
C ALA A 279 -2.57 -5.39 4.79
N ALA A 280 -3.61 -5.49 3.95
CA ALA A 280 -3.52 -5.52 2.48
C ALA A 280 -3.06 -4.20 1.84
N GLN A 281 -3.23 -3.07 2.52
CA GLN A 281 -3.01 -1.75 1.90
C GLN A 281 -1.89 -0.95 2.59
N ALA A 282 -1.23 -1.55 3.59
CA ALA A 282 -0.14 -0.94 4.36
C ALA A 282 1.19 -0.84 3.57
N ILE A 283 1.42 -1.69 2.58
CA ILE A 283 2.67 -1.76 1.79
C ILE A 283 2.27 -2.02 0.34
N PRO A 284 2.54 -1.19 -0.68
CA PRO A 284 3.10 0.17 -0.80
C PRO A 284 2.10 1.08 -1.59
N SER A 285 0.80 0.97 -1.32
CA SER A 285 -0.25 1.61 -2.14
C SER A 285 -0.33 3.13 -2.01
N ARG A 286 0.34 3.73 -1.00
CA ARG A 286 0.39 5.20 -0.82
C ARG A 286 0.92 5.95 -2.03
N ILE A 287 1.71 5.30 -2.89
CA ILE A 287 2.30 5.94 -4.08
C ILE A 287 1.57 5.54 -5.36
N TYR A 288 0.84 4.43 -5.38
CA TYR A 288 0.23 3.91 -6.60
C TYR A 288 -1.24 4.30 -6.82
N ARG A 289 -1.94 4.83 -5.81
CA ARG A 289 -3.31 5.33 -6.00
C ARG A 289 -3.43 6.68 -6.71
N LYS A 290 -2.33 7.42 -6.89
CA LYS A 290 -2.31 8.67 -7.69
C LYS A 290 -1.88 8.45 -9.15
N VAL A 291 -1.98 7.21 -9.63
CA VAL A 291 -1.63 6.82 -11.01
C VAL A 291 -2.88 6.32 -11.72
N ILE A 292 -3.86 7.20 -11.91
CA ILE A 292 -4.79 7.23 -13.06
C ILE A 292 -5.06 8.70 -13.35
#